data_AF-A0A930N0Y0-F1
#
_entry.id   AF-A0A930N0Y0-F1
#
_cell.length_a   1.000
_cell.length_b   1.000
_cell.length_c   1.000
_cell.angle_alpha   90.00
_cell.angle_beta   90.00
_cell.angle_gamma   90.00
#
_symmetry.space_group_name_H-M   'P 1'
#
loop_
_entity.id
_entity.type
_entity.pdbx_description
1 polymer ?
#
loop_
_entity_poly.entity_id
_entity_poly.type
_entity_poly.pdbx_seq_one_letter_code
_entity_poly.pdbx_strand_id
1 'polypeptide(L)'
;MKMLKYALVAAMALASVACSKWTDDERLTFDNQKDLKRAIPFIELTSADQLTAEQQKYYSELRAWKQTPHVRGFGWFGGWTAKGTDPQKYLRMLPDSVDIVSLWGTHGELTEDQKTDLKLFQDVKGGKVLLCWIVSNVGDQLTPKGKTATDYWITEKGGGDFLEGVKAYANAICDT
;
A
#
# COMPACT_ATOMS: atom_id res chain seq x y z
N MET A 1 37.21 62.65 -2.42
CA MET A 1 35.96 62.20 -3.08
C MET A 1 36.02 60.80 -3.69
N LYS A 2 37.12 60.32 -4.29
CA LYS A 2 37.18 58.97 -4.89
C LYS A 2 37.15 57.83 -3.85
N MET A 3 37.86 57.98 -2.73
CA MET A 3 37.90 56.98 -1.63
C MET A 3 36.53 56.71 -1.00
N LEU A 4 35.69 57.75 -0.83
CA LEU A 4 34.33 57.61 -0.28
C LEU A 4 33.41 56.84 -1.25
N LYS A 5 33.61 57.00 -2.56
CA LYS A 5 32.87 56.25 -3.59
C LYS A 5 33.26 54.77 -3.59
N TYR A 6 34.55 54.46 -3.44
CA TYR A 6 35.00 53.07 -3.34
C TYR A 6 34.53 52.39 -2.05
N ALA A 7 34.51 53.12 -0.92
CA ALA A 7 33.95 52.62 0.34
C ALA A 7 32.44 52.34 0.24
N LEU A 8 31.68 53.22 -0.42
CA LEU A 8 30.25 53.02 -0.67
C LEU A 8 29.97 51.83 -1.59
N VAL A 9 30.76 51.65 -2.65
CA VAL A 9 30.64 50.49 -3.56
C VAL A 9 31.00 49.19 -2.84
N ALA A 10 32.04 49.18 -2.00
CA ALA A 10 32.41 48.03 -1.20
C ALA A 10 31.32 47.68 -0.15
N ALA A 11 30.73 48.67 0.49
CA ALA A 11 29.63 48.47 1.45
C ALA A 11 28.37 47.94 0.77
N MET A 12 28.02 48.42 -0.43
CA MET A 12 26.91 47.89 -1.22
C MET A 12 27.16 46.46 -1.70
N ALA A 13 28.39 46.13 -2.11
CA ALA A 13 28.75 44.78 -2.52
C ALA A 13 28.75 43.79 -1.34
N LEU A 14 29.15 44.21 -0.13
CA LEU A 14 29.08 43.39 1.07
C LEU A 14 27.63 43.14 1.53
N ALA A 15 26.73 44.10 1.30
CA ALA A 15 25.31 43.96 1.61
C ALA A 15 24.58 42.93 0.70
N SER A 16 25.06 42.71 -0.53
CA SER A 16 24.47 41.70 -1.43
C SER A 16 24.92 40.26 -1.16
N VAL A 17 25.96 40.03 -0.36
CA VAL A 17 26.42 38.67 0.03
C VAL A 17 25.83 38.20 1.36
N ALA A 18 25.35 39.13 2.20
CA ALA A 18 24.84 38.82 3.54
C ALA A 18 23.39 38.27 3.56
N CYS A 19 22.70 38.25 2.42
CA CYS A 19 21.28 37.87 2.34
C CYS A 19 21.02 36.45 1.84
N SER A 20 22.01 35.68 1.39
CA SER A 20 21.76 34.32 0.86
C SER A 20 21.31 33.33 1.94
N LYS A 21 21.74 33.52 3.20
CA LYS A 21 21.44 32.59 4.30
C LYS A 21 19.95 32.56 4.71
N TRP A 22 19.15 33.56 4.36
CA TRP A 22 17.72 33.62 4.72
C TRP A 22 16.78 33.17 3.59
N THR A 23 17.30 32.97 2.38
CA THR A 23 16.51 32.55 1.21
C THR A 23 16.71 31.08 0.86
N ASP A 24 17.62 30.40 1.56
CA ASP A 24 17.88 28.98 1.36
C ASP A 24 16.91 28.16 2.23
N ASP A 25 16.15 27.27 1.60
CA ASP A 25 15.28 26.33 2.32
C ASP A 25 16.14 25.35 3.14
N GLU A 26 16.25 25.60 4.45
CA GLU A 26 16.87 24.65 5.37
C GLU A 26 15.87 23.55 5.74
N ARG A 27 16.20 22.29 5.43
CA ARG A 27 15.40 21.15 5.87
C ARG A 27 15.47 21.04 7.39
N LEU A 28 14.35 21.29 8.07
CA LEU A 28 14.19 20.93 9.48
C LEU A 28 14.35 19.41 9.61
N THR A 29 15.44 18.99 10.24
CA THR A 29 15.71 17.59 10.56
C THR A 29 15.36 17.35 12.02
N PHE A 30 14.53 16.34 12.27
CA PHE A 30 14.26 15.86 13.61
C PHE A 30 15.41 14.97 14.08
N ASP A 31 15.53 14.73 15.40
CA ASP A 31 16.62 13.92 15.94
C ASP A 31 16.71 12.53 15.29
N ASN A 32 15.58 11.92 14.94
CA ASN A 32 15.49 10.65 14.23
C ASN A 32 15.81 10.71 12.72
N GLN A 33 16.11 11.90 12.19
CA GLN A 33 16.45 12.11 10.77
C GLN A 33 17.90 12.56 10.57
N LYS A 34 18.69 12.70 11.65
CA LYS A 34 20.05 13.26 11.59
C LYS A 34 21.01 12.44 10.72
N ASP A 35 20.85 11.12 10.67
CA ASP A 35 21.67 10.23 9.83
C ASP A 35 20.97 9.75 8.55
N LEU A 36 19.79 10.32 8.24
CA LEU A 36 18.94 9.84 7.16
C LEU A 36 19.46 10.33 5.79
N LYS A 37 20.21 9.48 5.09
CA LYS A 37 20.76 9.81 3.75
C LYS A 37 19.70 10.00 2.67
N ARG A 38 18.55 9.31 2.78
CA ARG A 38 17.41 9.44 1.86
C ARG A 38 16.11 9.13 2.60
N ALA A 39 15.13 10.03 2.50
CA ALA A 39 13.76 9.73 2.92
C ALA A 39 13.03 9.08 1.75
N ILE A 40 12.67 7.80 1.88
CA ILE A 40 11.83 7.12 0.89
C ILE A 40 10.38 7.39 1.30
N PRO A 41 9.57 8.08 0.46
CA PRO A 41 8.14 8.22 0.71
C PRO A 41 7.50 6.85 0.88
N PHE A 42 6.55 6.71 1.80
CA PHE A 42 5.94 5.39 2.08
C PHE A 42 5.28 4.75 0.83
N ILE A 43 4.76 5.59 -0.08
CA ILE A 43 4.19 5.14 -1.35
C ILE A 43 5.25 4.54 -2.31
N GLU A 44 6.53 4.86 -2.15
CA GLU A 44 7.63 4.33 -2.97
C GLU A 44 8.29 3.09 -2.35
N LEU A 45 7.84 2.65 -1.17
CA LEU A 45 8.38 1.44 -0.55
C LEU A 45 8.09 0.22 -1.42
N THR A 46 9.12 -0.58 -1.62
CA THR A 46 9.06 -1.89 -2.30
C THR A 46 9.25 -3.03 -1.31
N SER A 47 9.80 -2.77 -0.13
CA SER A 47 10.12 -3.80 0.86
C SER A 47 10.25 -3.20 2.28
N ALA A 48 10.01 -4.02 3.30
CA ALA A 48 9.98 -3.58 4.70
C ALA A 48 11.37 -3.20 5.26
N ASP A 49 12.45 -3.68 4.65
CA ASP A 49 13.85 -3.34 5.00
C ASP A 49 14.21 -1.88 4.69
N GLN A 50 13.42 -1.21 3.84
CA GLN A 50 13.58 0.21 3.51
C GLN A 50 13.03 1.14 4.62
N LEU A 51 12.40 0.59 5.66
CA LEU A 51 11.93 1.36 6.82
C LEU A 51 13.09 1.75 7.74
N THR A 52 13.04 2.96 8.30
CA THR A 52 13.96 3.37 9.37
C THR A 52 13.72 2.58 10.66
N ALA A 53 14.68 2.61 11.60
CA ALA A 53 14.52 1.94 12.89
C ALA A 53 13.27 2.41 13.65
N GLU A 54 12.96 3.70 13.61
CA GLU A 54 11.78 4.29 14.24
C GLU A 54 10.49 3.84 13.56
N GLN A 55 10.48 3.77 12.22
CA GLN A 55 9.33 3.27 11.46
C GLN A 55 9.10 1.78 11.74
N GLN A 56 10.16 0.97 11.79
CA GLN A 56 10.07 -0.45 12.14
C GLN A 56 9.48 -0.63 13.55
N LYS A 57 9.92 0.17 14.52
CA LYS A 57 9.36 0.19 15.88
C LYS A 57 7.88 0.57 15.86
N TYR A 58 7.52 1.67 15.20
CA TYR A 58 6.14 2.13 15.09
C TYR A 58 5.22 1.05 14.50
N TYR A 59 5.59 0.46 13.37
CA TYR A 59 4.77 -0.56 12.72
C TYR A 59 4.73 -1.88 13.51
N SER A 60 5.77 -2.19 14.30
CA SER A 60 5.72 -3.29 15.27
C SER A 60 4.66 -3.04 16.35
N GLU A 61 4.61 -1.84 16.90
CA GLU A 61 3.60 -1.43 17.90
C GLU A 61 2.19 -1.42 17.28
N LEU A 62 2.03 -0.95 16.03
CA LEU A 62 0.77 -1.02 15.29
C LEU A 62 0.28 -2.46 15.13
N ARG A 63 1.15 -3.38 14.70
CA ARG A 63 0.79 -4.80 14.54
C ARG A 63 0.41 -5.43 15.87
N ALA A 64 1.09 -5.08 16.96
CA ALA A 64 0.75 -5.54 18.31
C ALA A 64 -0.61 -4.99 18.76
N TRP A 65 -0.87 -3.70 18.53
CA TRP A 65 -2.17 -3.07 18.82
C TRP A 65 -3.31 -3.75 18.07
N LYS A 66 -3.13 -4.11 16.79
CA LYS A 66 -4.13 -4.86 16.00
C LYS A 66 -4.46 -6.25 16.54
N GLN A 67 -3.63 -6.83 17.41
CA GLN A 67 -3.95 -8.09 18.09
C GLN A 67 -4.78 -7.89 19.37
N THR A 68 -4.85 -6.67 19.91
CA THR A 68 -5.65 -6.36 21.10
C THR A 68 -7.14 -6.29 20.76
N PRO A 69 -8.05 -6.45 21.73
CA PRO A 69 -9.46 -6.14 21.53
C PRO A 69 -9.65 -4.64 21.24
N HIS A 70 -10.14 -4.30 20.04
CA HIS A 70 -10.45 -2.95 19.62
C HIS A 70 -11.58 -2.95 18.58
N VAL A 71 -12.14 -1.78 18.26
CA VAL A 71 -13.11 -1.63 17.16
C VAL A 71 -12.37 -1.77 15.84
N ARG A 72 -12.65 -2.83 15.09
CA ARG A 72 -11.94 -3.12 13.85
C ARG A 72 -12.37 -2.19 12.71
N GLY A 73 -11.40 -1.67 11.98
CA GLY A 73 -11.61 -0.99 10.71
C GLY A 73 -11.84 -2.01 9.59
N PHE A 74 -12.96 -1.87 8.88
CA PHE A 74 -13.30 -2.69 7.71
C PHE A 74 -13.76 -1.82 6.54
N GLY A 75 -13.49 -2.26 5.30
CA GLY A 75 -14.05 -1.64 4.10
C GLY A 75 -13.97 -2.51 2.85
N TRP A 76 -14.84 -2.23 1.88
CA TRP A 76 -14.73 -2.72 0.51
C TRP A 76 -13.82 -1.78 -0.29
N PHE A 77 -12.71 -2.30 -0.79
CA PHE A 77 -11.70 -1.52 -1.50
C PHE A 77 -11.72 -1.86 -2.98
N GLY A 78 -12.19 -0.92 -3.80
CA GLY A 78 -12.25 -1.04 -5.25
C GLY A 78 -11.20 -0.18 -5.96
N GLY A 79 -10.93 -0.51 -7.22
CA GLY A 79 -9.99 0.24 -8.04
C GLY A 79 -8.52 0.07 -7.62
N TRP A 80 -8.19 -1.05 -6.98
CA TRP A 80 -6.84 -1.40 -6.56
C TRP A 80 -5.94 -1.76 -7.75
N THR A 81 -5.02 -0.85 -8.10
CA THR A 81 -4.05 -1.05 -9.18
C THR A 81 -2.61 -1.14 -8.69
N ALA A 82 -2.32 -0.64 -7.48
CA ALA A 82 -0.98 -0.52 -6.92
C ALA A 82 0.02 0.22 -7.84
N LYS A 83 -0.45 1.21 -8.61
CA LYS A 83 0.36 1.93 -9.61
C LYS A 83 0.19 3.44 -9.54
N GLY A 84 1.24 4.14 -9.95
CA GLY A 84 1.28 5.60 -10.06
C GLY A 84 1.48 6.31 -8.74
N THR A 85 1.18 7.60 -8.71
CA THR A 85 1.42 8.47 -7.54
C THR A 85 0.17 8.69 -6.68
N ASP A 86 -0.98 8.16 -7.09
CA ASP A 86 -2.25 8.31 -6.36
C ASP A 86 -2.32 7.32 -5.19
N PRO A 87 -2.29 7.78 -3.93
CA PRO A 87 -2.35 6.89 -2.76
C PRO A 87 -3.67 6.11 -2.67
N GLN A 88 -4.76 6.56 -3.31
CA GLN A 88 -6.03 5.84 -3.31
C GLN A 88 -5.95 4.49 -4.02
N LYS A 89 -4.89 4.24 -4.80
CA LYS A 89 -4.70 3.00 -5.56
C LYS A 89 -3.92 1.92 -4.83
N TYR A 90 -3.54 2.15 -3.56
CA TYR A 90 -2.66 1.27 -2.79
C TYR A 90 -3.26 0.83 -1.46
N LEU A 91 -3.20 -0.45 -1.16
CA LEU A 91 -3.55 -1.02 0.15
C LEU A 91 -2.63 -0.50 1.24
N ARG A 92 -1.31 -0.41 0.99
CA ARG A 92 -0.35 0.08 1.99
C ARG A 92 -0.61 1.53 2.42
N MET A 93 -1.31 2.30 1.59
CA MET A 93 -1.64 3.71 1.85
C MET A 93 -2.98 3.90 2.56
N LEU A 94 -3.74 2.84 2.86
CA LEU A 94 -4.95 2.93 3.68
C LEU A 94 -4.64 3.45 5.10
N PRO A 95 -5.59 4.03 5.84
CA PRO A 95 -5.35 4.43 7.23
C PRO A 95 -4.84 3.26 8.09
N ASP A 96 -3.91 3.54 9.02
CA ASP A 96 -3.27 2.50 9.83
C ASP A 96 -4.24 1.72 10.71
N SER A 97 -5.36 2.35 11.08
CA SER A 97 -6.48 1.77 11.83
C SER A 97 -7.36 0.81 11.02
N VAL A 98 -7.08 0.58 9.74
CA VAL A 98 -7.79 -0.42 8.92
C VAL A 98 -7.21 -1.80 9.19
N ASP A 99 -8.04 -2.73 9.63
CA ASP A 99 -7.64 -4.11 9.94
C ASP A 99 -7.86 -5.06 8.79
N ILE A 100 -9.03 -4.96 8.14
CA ILE A 100 -9.49 -5.93 7.15
C ILE A 100 -10.07 -5.18 5.96
N VAL A 101 -9.76 -5.64 4.76
CA VAL A 101 -10.28 -5.10 3.52
C VAL A 101 -10.80 -6.22 2.64
N SER A 102 -11.98 -6.04 2.06
CA SER A 102 -12.48 -6.91 1.00
C SER A 102 -12.25 -6.27 -0.36
N LEU A 103 -11.60 -6.98 -1.28
CA LEU A 103 -11.30 -6.45 -2.62
C LEU A 103 -12.55 -6.42 -3.50
N TRP A 104 -13.02 -5.22 -3.84
CA TRP A 104 -14.19 -5.06 -4.69
C TRP A 104 -13.78 -5.01 -6.17
N GLY A 105 -14.03 -6.10 -6.90
CA GLY A 105 -13.82 -6.20 -8.34
C GLY A 105 -12.44 -6.71 -8.76
N THR A 106 -11.52 -6.97 -7.83
CA THR A 106 -10.25 -7.66 -8.14
C THR A 106 -10.42 -9.15 -7.95
N HIS A 107 -10.21 -9.92 -9.01
CA HIS A 107 -10.18 -11.39 -9.00
C HIS A 107 -9.18 -11.90 -10.04
N GLY A 108 -8.62 -13.09 -9.81
CA GLY A 108 -7.63 -13.71 -10.69
C GLY A 108 -6.17 -13.34 -10.36
N GLU A 109 -5.30 -13.42 -11.36
CA GLU A 109 -3.86 -13.22 -11.18
C GLU A 109 -3.51 -11.78 -10.80
N LEU A 110 -2.77 -11.62 -9.70
CA LEU A 110 -2.25 -10.34 -9.26
C LEU A 110 -0.99 -9.95 -10.05
N THR A 111 -0.87 -8.67 -10.38
CA THR A 111 0.38 -8.09 -10.90
C THR A 111 1.47 -8.05 -9.82
N GLU A 112 2.74 -7.98 -10.21
CA GLU A 112 3.86 -7.88 -9.25
C GLU A 112 3.75 -6.64 -8.32
N ASP A 113 3.23 -5.53 -8.85
CA ASP A 113 2.98 -4.32 -8.06
C ASP A 113 1.90 -4.55 -6.99
N GLN A 114 0.80 -5.23 -7.36
CA GLN A 114 -0.25 -5.63 -6.42
C GLN A 114 0.28 -6.63 -5.38
N LYS A 115 1.10 -7.61 -5.77
CA LYS A 115 1.74 -8.53 -4.82
C LYS A 115 2.62 -7.79 -3.82
N THR A 116 3.40 -6.82 -4.30
CA THR A 116 4.28 -6.01 -3.45
C THR A 116 3.49 -5.14 -2.48
N ASP A 117 2.45 -4.45 -2.97
CA ASP A 117 1.57 -3.63 -2.15
C ASP A 117 0.80 -4.45 -1.10
N LEU A 118 0.28 -5.62 -1.49
CA LEU A 118 -0.35 -6.59 -0.60
C LEU A 118 0.61 -7.03 0.50
N LYS A 119 1.84 -7.42 0.13
CA LYS A 119 2.88 -7.86 1.07
C LYS A 119 3.22 -6.76 2.07
N LEU A 120 3.37 -5.51 1.63
CA LEU A 120 3.62 -4.38 2.52
C LEU A 120 2.45 -4.10 3.45
N PHE A 121 1.21 -4.16 2.96
CA PHE A 121 0.03 -4.01 3.81
C PHE A 121 -0.06 -5.10 4.90
N GLN A 122 0.29 -6.34 4.56
CA GLN A 122 0.32 -7.47 5.50
C GLN A 122 1.51 -7.36 6.48
N ASP A 123 2.73 -7.32 5.97
CA ASP A 123 3.95 -7.46 6.76
C ASP A 123 4.27 -6.18 7.56
N VAL A 124 4.07 -5.00 6.95
CA VAL A 124 4.35 -3.72 7.62
C VAL A 124 3.16 -3.34 8.50
N LYS A 125 1.95 -3.28 7.93
CA LYS A 125 0.79 -2.70 8.63
C LYS A 125 -0.06 -3.71 9.40
N GLY A 126 0.16 -5.01 9.23
CA GLY A 126 -0.67 -6.06 9.86
C GLY A 126 -2.09 -6.13 9.31
N GLY A 127 -2.34 -5.58 8.12
CA GLY A 127 -3.64 -5.59 7.48
C GLY A 127 -3.96 -6.96 6.86
N LYS A 128 -5.24 -7.30 6.81
CA LYS A 128 -5.74 -8.53 6.16
C LYS A 128 -6.58 -8.17 4.94
N VAL A 129 -6.46 -8.97 3.90
CA VAL A 129 -7.16 -8.75 2.63
C VAL A 129 -7.97 -10.00 2.31
N LEU A 130 -9.21 -9.80 1.91
CA LEU A 130 -10.16 -10.84 1.56
C LEU A 130 -10.54 -10.73 0.09
N LEU A 131 -10.59 -11.88 -0.59
CA LEU A 131 -11.27 -12.02 -1.86
C LEU A 131 -12.78 -11.81 -1.65
N CYS A 132 -13.46 -11.18 -2.61
CA CYS A 132 -14.87 -10.82 -2.44
C CYS A 132 -15.65 -10.86 -3.76
N TRP A 133 -16.77 -11.60 -3.73
CA TRP A 133 -17.86 -11.51 -4.70
C TRP A 133 -19.15 -12.03 -4.08
N ILE A 134 -20.27 -11.78 -4.77
CA ILE A 134 -21.57 -12.37 -4.42
C ILE A 134 -21.63 -13.79 -4.96
N VAL A 135 -21.90 -14.77 -4.10
CA VAL A 135 -22.16 -16.16 -4.49
C VAL A 135 -23.68 -16.34 -4.62
N SER A 136 -24.18 -16.27 -5.85
CA SER A 136 -25.56 -16.61 -6.20
C SER A 136 -25.68 -18.05 -6.68
N ASN A 137 -24.67 -18.56 -7.38
CA ASN A 137 -24.64 -19.89 -7.97
C ASN A 137 -23.28 -20.58 -7.78
N VAL A 138 -23.27 -21.91 -7.95
CA VAL A 138 -22.03 -22.67 -8.07
C VAL A 138 -21.23 -22.16 -9.27
N GLY A 139 -19.93 -21.92 -9.06
CA GLY A 139 -19.04 -21.49 -10.13
C GLY A 139 -19.01 -19.99 -10.43
N ASP A 140 -19.70 -19.15 -9.65
CA ASP A 140 -19.58 -17.70 -9.79
C ASP A 140 -18.10 -17.26 -9.71
N GLN A 141 -17.70 -16.37 -10.62
CA GLN A 141 -16.32 -15.85 -10.82
C GLN A 141 -15.23 -16.87 -11.20
N LEU A 142 -15.40 -18.16 -10.91
CA LEU A 142 -14.35 -19.18 -11.13
C LEU A 142 -14.65 -20.16 -12.27
N THR A 143 -15.83 -20.09 -12.91
CA THR A 143 -16.11 -20.91 -14.10
C THR A 143 -15.20 -20.50 -15.27
N PRO A 144 -14.45 -21.43 -15.88
CA PRO A 144 -13.59 -21.12 -17.02
C PRO A 144 -14.36 -20.57 -18.21
N LYS A 145 -13.73 -19.65 -18.97
CA LYS A 145 -14.32 -19.10 -20.19
C LYS A 145 -14.64 -20.22 -21.19
N GLY A 146 -15.84 -20.16 -21.77
CA GLY A 146 -16.32 -21.15 -22.74
C GLY A 146 -16.93 -22.41 -22.12
N LYS A 147 -17.03 -22.50 -20.79
CA LYS A 147 -17.76 -23.57 -20.08
C LYS A 147 -19.02 -23.02 -19.42
N THR A 148 -20.04 -23.86 -19.26
CA THR A 148 -21.16 -23.57 -18.37
C THR A 148 -20.80 -24.03 -16.94
N ALA A 149 -21.40 -23.39 -15.94
CA ALA A 149 -21.14 -23.74 -14.54
C ALA A 149 -21.55 -25.20 -14.24
N THR A 150 -22.69 -25.65 -14.76
CA THR A 150 -23.16 -27.03 -14.55
C THR A 150 -22.23 -28.05 -15.20
N ASP A 151 -21.83 -27.85 -16.46
CA ASP A 151 -20.96 -28.79 -17.15
C ASP A 151 -19.61 -28.90 -16.45
N TYR A 152 -19.03 -27.77 -16.05
CA TYR A 152 -17.72 -27.78 -15.42
C TYR A 152 -17.75 -28.25 -13.97
N TRP A 153 -18.55 -27.61 -13.12
CA TRP A 153 -18.50 -27.89 -11.68
C TRP A 153 -19.26 -29.15 -11.29
N ILE A 154 -20.42 -29.41 -11.89
CA ILE A 154 -21.24 -30.56 -11.50
C ILE A 154 -20.83 -31.81 -12.29
N THR A 155 -20.78 -31.72 -13.62
CA THR A 155 -20.49 -32.89 -14.46
C THR A 155 -19.01 -33.25 -14.44
N GLU A 156 -18.11 -32.32 -14.81
CA GLU A 156 -16.68 -32.61 -14.93
C GLU A 156 -15.98 -32.73 -13.56
N LYS A 157 -16.18 -31.78 -12.65
CA LYS A 157 -15.52 -31.77 -11.33
C LYS A 157 -16.24 -32.61 -10.27
N GLY A 158 -17.57 -32.60 -10.27
CA GLY A 158 -18.40 -33.37 -9.34
C GLY A 158 -18.72 -34.80 -9.81
N GLY A 159 -18.36 -35.18 -11.04
CA GLY A 159 -18.69 -36.50 -11.59
C GLY A 159 -20.19 -36.74 -11.76
N GLY A 160 -20.98 -35.67 -11.87
CA GLY A 160 -22.45 -35.70 -11.90
C GLY A 160 -23.11 -35.54 -10.52
N ASP A 161 -22.34 -35.56 -9.42
CA ASP A 161 -22.85 -35.28 -8.08
C ASP A 161 -22.78 -33.77 -7.77
N PHE A 162 -23.92 -33.20 -7.40
CA PHE A 162 -24.02 -31.77 -7.11
C PHE A 162 -23.17 -31.34 -5.90
N LEU A 163 -23.18 -32.12 -4.83
CA LEU A 163 -22.48 -31.77 -3.60
C LEU A 163 -20.96 -31.86 -3.79
N GLU A 164 -20.47 -32.84 -4.55
CA GLU A 164 -19.06 -32.92 -4.92
C GLU A 164 -18.64 -31.73 -5.81
N GLY A 165 -19.52 -31.28 -6.71
CA GLY A 165 -19.29 -30.05 -7.47
C GLY A 165 -19.21 -28.79 -6.60
N VAL A 166 -20.05 -28.68 -5.57
CA VAL A 166 -19.98 -27.58 -4.58
C VAL A 166 -18.70 -27.64 -3.77
N LYS A 167 -18.26 -28.82 -3.32
CA LYS A 167 -16.98 -29.00 -2.62
C LYS A 167 -15.81 -28.61 -3.52
N ALA A 168 -15.82 -29.01 -4.78
CA ALA A 168 -14.79 -28.64 -5.74
C ALA A 168 -14.73 -27.12 -5.95
N TYR A 169 -15.89 -26.45 -6.07
CA TYR A 169 -15.97 -24.99 -6.16
C TYR A 169 -15.44 -24.31 -4.89
N ALA A 170 -15.84 -24.77 -3.71
CA ALA A 170 -15.35 -24.20 -2.44
C ALA A 170 -13.83 -24.35 -2.27
N ASN A 171 -13.27 -25.51 -2.62
CA ASN A 171 -11.82 -25.72 -2.59
C ASN A 171 -11.10 -24.80 -3.59
N ALA A 172 -11.67 -24.57 -4.78
CA ALA A 172 -11.11 -23.64 -5.74
C ALA A 172 -11.06 -22.20 -5.23
N ILE A 173 -12.01 -21.77 -4.37
CA ILE A 173 -11.94 -20.47 -3.69
C ILE A 173 -10.79 -20.41 -2.68
N CYS A 174 -10.44 -21.54 -2.05
CA CYS A 174 -9.30 -21.60 -1.13
C CYS A 174 -7.95 -21.59 -1.88
N ASP A 175 -7.93 -22.09 -3.12
CA ASP A 175 -6.72 -22.15 -3.95
C ASP A 175 -6.39 -20.82 -4.67
N THR A 176 -7.35 -19.89 -4.75
CA THR A 176 -7.16 -18.55 -5.34
C THR A 176 -6.47 -17.59 -4.40
#